data_AF-A0A6B0CTI7-F1
#
_entry.id   AF-A0A6B0CTI7-F1
#
_cell.length_a   1.000
_cell.length_b   1.000
_cell.length_c   1.000
_cell.angle_alpha   90.00
_cell.angle_beta   90.00
_cell.angle_gamma   90.00
#
_symmetry.space_group_name_H-M   'P 1'
#
loop_
_entity.id
_entity.type
_entity.pdbx_description
1 polymer ?
#
loop_
_entity_poly.entity_id
_entity_poly.type
_entity_poly.pdbx_seq_one_letter_code
_entity_poly.pdbx_strand_id
1 'polypeptide(L)' 'NKTLPKLESVRSSLANNSDINFEKVTNIAIGYEMQDNPDHNHIEVQINSELVPRWYVEYDGEWYVYNDGRLE' A
#
# COMPACT_ATOMS: atom_id res chain seq x y z
N ASN A 1 -4.79 11.60 -9.26
CA ASN A 1 -3.60 10.81 -8.86
C ASN A 1 -3.43 10.80 -7.36
N LYS A 2 -3.53 9.62 -6.75
CA LYS A 2 -3.25 9.39 -5.34
C LYS A 2 -1.73 9.49 -5.14
N THR A 3 -1.28 10.39 -4.26
CA THR A 3 0.15 10.57 -3.99
C THR A 3 0.55 9.69 -2.81
N LEU A 4 1.57 8.85 -3.00
CA LEU A 4 2.12 8.05 -1.90
C LEU A 4 2.91 8.92 -0.92
N PRO A 5 2.83 8.64 0.40
CA PRO A 5 3.73 9.26 1.36
C PRO A 5 5.19 8.89 1.05
N LYS A 6 6.13 9.74 1.49
CA LYS A 6 7.56 9.46 1.35
C LYS A 6 7.93 8.21 2.15
N LEU A 7 8.93 7.45 1.67
CA LEU A 7 9.43 6.25 2.36
C LEU A 7 9.81 6.54 3.82
N GLU A 8 10.49 7.66 4.09
CA GLU A 8 10.86 8.05 5.46
C GLU A 8 9.65 8.24 6.37
N SER A 9 8.54 8.76 5.84
CA SER A 9 7.29 8.91 6.60
C SER A 9 6.65 7.56 6.90
N VAL A 10 6.67 6.62 5.94
CA VAL A 10 6.19 5.24 6.15
C VAL A 10 7.03 4.54 7.21
N ARG A 11 8.37 4.59 7.08
CA ARG A 11 9.29 4.00 8.06
C ARG A 11 9.10 4.57 9.45
N SER A 12 9.00 5.90 9.56
CA SER A 12 8.75 6.58 10.83
C SER A 12 7.41 6.18 11.44
N SER A 13 6.35 6.10 10.63
CA SER A 13 5.02 5.69 11.10
C SER A 13 5.03 4.27 11.66
N LEU A 14 5.65 3.32 10.94
CA LEU A 14 5.79 1.93 11.40
C LEU A 14 6.63 1.80 12.67
N ALA A 15 7.74 2.54 12.76
CA ALA A 15 8.64 2.48 13.92
C ALA A 15 8.05 3.11 15.19
N ASN A 16 7.14 4.07 15.04
CA ASN A 16 6.46 4.74 16.16
C ASN A 16 5.12 4.10 16.53
N ASN A 17 4.70 3.04 15.83
CA ASN A 17 3.48 2.31 16.15
C ASN A 17 3.78 1.20 17.18
N SER A 18 3.20 1.30 18.37
CA SER A 18 3.39 0.34 19.46
C SER A 18 2.87 -1.07 19.16
N ASP A 19 1.94 -1.19 18.21
CA ASP A 19 1.33 -2.47 17.83
C ASP A 19 2.18 -3.22 16.78
N ILE A 20 3.23 -2.58 16.24
CA ILE A 20 4.10 -3.12 15.22
C ILE A 20 5.49 -3.33 15.81
N ASN A 21 5.93 -4.59 15.90
CA ASN A 21 7.34 -4.86 16.13
C ASN A 21 8.15 -4.51 14.87
N PHE A 22 8.71 -3.30 14.82
CA PHE A 22 9.45 -2.81 13.65
C PHE A 22 10.63 -3.70 13.22
N GLU A 23 11.22 -4.47 14.13
CA GLU A 23 12.32 -5.40 13.79
C GLU A 23 11.88 -6.54 12.86
N LYS A 24 10.57 -6.83 12.81
CA LYS A 24 10.00 -7.81 11.88
C LYS A 24 9.76 -7.26 10.48
N VAL A 25 9.94 -5.95 10.26
CA VAL A 25 9.84 -5.33 8.93
C VAL A 25 11.15 -5.58 8.17
N THR A 26 11.09 -6.38 7.12
CA THR A 26 12.28 -6.76 6.33
C THR A 26 12.40 -5.98 5.03
N ASN A 27 11.27 -5.69 4.36
CA ASN A 27 11.24 -4.98 3.09
C ASN A 27 10.07 -3.99 3.02
N ILE A 28 10.25 -2.91 2.26
CA ILE A 28 9.19 -1.94 1.92
C ILE A 28 9.29 -1.67 0.43
N ALA A 29 8.19 -1.89 -0.30
CA ALA A 29 8.15 -1.77 -1.76
C ALA A 29 6.89 -1.03 -2.22
N ILE A 30 6.94 -0.48 -3.43
CA ILE A 30 5.75 0.05 -4.10
C ILE A 30 5.18 -1.07 -4.97
N GLY A 31 3.91 -1.39 -4.75
CA GLY A 31 3.12 -2.26 -5.61
C GLY A 31 1.92 -1.50 -6.17
N TYR A 32 1.20 -2.14 -7.08
CA TYR A 32 -0.02 -1.59 -7.68
C TYR A 32 -1.18 -2.54 -7.43
N GLU A 33 -2.29 -1.98 -7.00
CA GLU A 33 -3.56 -2.67 -6.88
C GLU A 33 -4.43 -2.29 -8.08
N MET A 34 -5.08 -3.28 -8.70
CA MET A 34 -6.12 -3.02 -9.69
C MET A 34 -7.42 -2.71 -8.95
N GLN A 35 -7.96 -1.51 -9.14
CA GLN A 35 -9.26 -1.11 -8.62
C GLN A 35 -10.23 -0.85 -9.78
N ASP A 36 -11.49 -1.22 -9.60
CA ASP A 36 -12.54 -0.89 -10.55
C ASP A 36 -12.83 0.61 -10.54
N ASN A 37 -12.85 1.21 -11.72
CA ASN A 37 -13.16 2.59 -11.97
C ASN A 37 -14.68 2.78 -11.81
N PRO A 38 -15.13 3.59 -10.85
CA PRO A 38 -16.55 3.79 -10.57
C PRO A 38 -17.28 4.59 -11.64
N ASP A 39 -16.61 5.15 -12.66
CA ASP A 39 -17.27 5.97 -13.68
C ASP A 39 -18.12 5.15 -14.68
N HIS A 40 -18.04 3.81 -14.69
CA HIS A 40 -18.92 2.86 -15.40
C HIS A 40 -19.36 3.23 -16.86
N ASN A 41 -18.68 4.15 -17.53
CA ASN A 41 -19.12 4.70 -18.82
C ASN A 41 -18.65 3.88 -20.03
N HIS A 42 -17.89 2.81 -19.81
CA HIS A 42 -17.40 1.93 -20.87
C HIS A 42 -17.66 0.45 -20.54
N ILE A 43 -18.10 -0.30 -21.56
CA ILE A 43 -18.48 -1.73 -21.47
C ILE A 43 -17.25 -2.64 -21.37
N GLU A 44 -16.05 -2.13 -21.68
CA GLU A 44 -14.81 -2.89 -21.68
C GLU A 44 -14.12 -2.86 -20.31
N VAL A 45 -14.04 -4.03 -19.66
CA VAL A 45 -13.42 -4.25 -18.33
C VAL A 45 -11.98 -3.72 -18.24
N GLN A 46 -11.22 -3.75 -19.33
CA GLN A 46 -9.81 -3.30 -19.35
C GLN A 46 -9.64 -1.78 -19.23
N ILE A 47 -10.64 -0.98 -19.63
CA ILE A 47 -10.60 0.50 -19.56
C ILE A 47 -11.04 1.00 -18.18
N ASN A 48 -11.80 0.17 -17.45
CA ASN A 48 -12.30 0.49 -16.12
C ASN A 48 -11.38 -0.01 -15.01
N SER A 49 -10.16 -0.44 -15.25
CA SER A 49 -9.23 -0.82 -14.17
C SER A 49 -8.17 0.24 -13.98
N GLU A 50 -8.15 0.86 -12.80
CA GLU A 50 -7.10 1.80 -12.41
C GLU A 50 -6.02 1.07 -11.62
N LEU A 51 -4.76 1.26 -12.02
CA LEU A 51 -3.61 0.82 -11.24
C LEU A 51 -3.29 1.88 -10.18
N VAL A 52 -3.66 1.58 -8.94
CA VAL A 52 -3.44 2.48 -7.80
C VAL A 52 -2.16 2.08 -7.08
N PRO A 53 -1.13 2.94 -7.03
CA PRO A 53 0.10 2.63 -6.30
C PRO A 53 -0.17 2.57 -4.80
N ARG A 54 0.43 1.59 -4.12
CA ARG A 54 0.35 1.35 -2.67
C ARG A 54 1.73 0.97 -2.12
N TRP A 55 1.95 1.27 -0.84
CA TRP A 55 3.11 0.76 -0.11
C TRP A 55 2.79 -0.65 0.38
N TYR A 56 3.69 -1.58 0.12
CA TYR A 56 3.67 -2.94 0.64
C TYR A 56 4.84 -3.12 1.60
N VAL A 57 4.60 -3.77 2.72
CA VAL A 57 5.56 -4.00 3.79
C VAL A 57 5.64 -5.49 4.03
N GLU A 58 6.84 -6.05 3.92
CA GLU A 58 7.09 -7.41 4.36
C GLU A 58 7.29 -7.40 5.87
N TYR A 59 6.42 -8.11 6.58
CA TYR A 59 6.37 -8.21 8.02
C TYR A 59 6.30 -9.67 8.42
N ASP A 60 7.30 -10.15 9.16
CA ASP A 60 7.39 -11.55 9.61
C ASP A 60 7.30 -12.59 8.48
N GLY A 61 7.80 -12.23 7.28
CA GLY A 61 7.79 -13.07 6.08
C GLY A 61 6.51 -13.01 5.24
N GLU A 62 5.52 -12.20 5.63
CA GLU A 62 4.28 -11.98 4.86
C GLU A 62 4.18 -10.53 4.37
N TRP A 63 3.51 -10.33 3.23
CA TRP A 63 3.33 -9.01 2.63
C TRP A 63 1.99 -8.40 3.02
N TYR A 64 2.04 -7.18 3.56
CA TYR A 64 0.88 -6.41 3.98
C TYR A 64 0.83 -5.09 3.24
N VAL A 65 -0.38 -4.55 3.07
CA VAL A 65 -0.57 -3.20 2.55
C VAL A 65 -0.38 -2.22 3.70
N TYR A 66 0.49 -1.24 3.52
CA TYR A 66 0.59 -0.12 4.44
C TYR A 66 -0.61 0.81 4.25
N ASN A 67 -1.33 1.05 5.35
CA ASN A 67 -2.42 2.01 5.42
C ASN A 67 -2.27 2.88 6.68
N ASP A 68 -1.76 4.10 6.49
CA ASP A 68 -1.68 5.15 7.52
C ASP A 68 -1.12 4.67 8.88
N GLY A 69 0.03 4.00 8.85
CA GLY A 69 0.70 3.48 10.04
C GLY A 69 0.29 2.07 10.45
N ARG A 70 -0.66 1.45 9.74
CA ARG A 70 -1.10 0.06 9.96
C ARG A 70 -0.70 -0.84 8.81
N LEU A 71 -0.69 -2.14 9.10
CA LEU A 71 -0.52 -3.22 8.13
C LEU A 71 -1.86 -3.93 7.97
N GLU A 72 -2.36 -3.97 6.73
CA GLU A 72 -3.63 -4.59 6.32
C GLU A 72 -3.39 -5.79 5.40
#